data_AF-A0A1A8WR24-F1
#
_entry.id   AF-A0A1A8WR24-F1
#
_cell.length_a   1.000
_cell.length_b   1.000
_cell.length_c   1.000
_cell.angle_alpha   90.00
_cell.angle_beta   90.00
_cell.angle_gamma   90.00
#
_symmetry.space_group_name_H-M   'P 1'
#
loop_
_entity.id
_entity.type
_entity.pdbx_description
1 polymer ?
#
loop_
_entity_poly.entity_id
_entity_poly.type
_entity_poly.pdbx_seq_one_letter_code
_entity_poly.pdbx_strand_id
1 'polypeptide(L)'
;MAKGLRSKVKRRFRTVKRMHVNEIIEKPNVIKLNKRIKHMLNNSKWKVHIYEAATCWPCEKVYKDLIKPPNKFLHPGAYDEKAVIPQHKIAKHIDFRSEALPLSGFATIGNRRKYKLTEKMEIKNLYGNSIGLNDDNDINKLIEDMHKRSEEVMKAIKENGEKE
;
A
#
# COMPACT_ATOMS: atom_id res chain seq x y z
N MET A 1 22.36 -31.88 4.30
CA MET A 1 23.08 -30.62 4.65
C MET A 1 22.14 -29.42 4.58
N ALA A 2 22.02 -28.65 5.66
CA ALA A 2 21.32 -27.37 5.63
C ALA A 2 22.11 -26.33 4.81
N LYS A 3 21.42 -25.39 4.17
CA LYS A 3 22.06 -24.28 3.44
C LYS A 3 22.33 -23.11 4.38
N GLY A 4 23.50 -22.48 4.27
CA GLY A 4 23.85 -21.31 5.08
C GLY A 4 23.02 -20.06 4.76
N LEU A 5 23.01 -19.09 5.68
CA LEU A 5 22.25 -17.84 5.60
C LEU A 5 22.55 -17.02 4.32
N ARG A 6 23.79 -17.06 3.83
CA ARG A 6 24.21 -16.30 2.65
C ARG A 6 23.99 -17.04 1.34
N SER A 7 23.44 -18.26 1.38
CA SER A 7 23.13 -19.05 0.19
C SER A 7 22.26 -18.25 -0.78
N LYS A 8 22.66 -18.23 -2.06
CA LYS A 8 21.94 -17.50 -3.12
C LYS A 8 20.50 -18.02 -3.28
N VAL A 9 20.29 -19.32 -3.12
CA VAL A 9 18.95 -19.93 -3.19
C VAL A 9 18.05 -19.42 -2.07
N LYS A 10 18.50 -19.47 -0.81
CA LYS A 10 17.74 -18.96 0.34
C LYS A 10 17.54 -17.45 0.28
N ARG A 11 18.47 -16.69 -0.32
CA ARG A 11 18.27 -15.26 -0.60
C ARG A 11 17.11 -15.03 -1.57
N ARG A 12 17.02 -15.79 -2.67
CA ARG A 12 15.93 -15.67 -3.65
C ARG A 12 14.55 -15.96 -3.04
N PHE A 13 14.41 -17.07 -2.32
CA PHE A 13 13.14 -17.37 -1.63
C PHE A 13 12.75 -16.30 -0.60
N ARG A 14 13.73 -15.67 0.07
CA ARG A 14 13.45 -14.53 0.96
C ARG A 14 12.99 -13.29 0.20
N THR A 15 13.57 -13.01 -0.97
CA THR A 15 13.10 -11.91 -1.83
C THR A 15 11.65 -12.11 -2.24
N VAL A 16 11.30 -13.31 -2.70
CA VAL A 16 9.90 -13.64 -3.07
C VAL A 16 8.94 -13.46 -1.89
N LYS A 17 9.33 -13.92 -0.69
CA LYS A 17 8.53 -13.71 0.54
C LYS A 17 8.33 -12.23 0.87
N ARG A 18 9.38 -11.41 0.76
CA ARG A 18 9.29 -9.97 1.01
C ARG A 18 8.33 -9.29 0.03
N MET A 19 8.39 -9.66 -1.24
CA MET A 19 7.46 -9.13 -2.25
C MET A 19 6.01 -9.47 -1.90
N HIS A 20 5.75 -10.73 -1.53
CA HIS A 20 4.43 -11.18 -1.13
C HIS A 20 3.90 -10.45 0.12
N VAL A 21 4.75 -10.27 1.14
CA VAL A 21 4.42 -9.48 2.34
C VAL A 21 4.11 -8.04 1.98
N ASN A 22 4.95 -7.41 1.15
CA ASN A 22 4.75 -6.03 0.74
C ASN A 22 3.40 -5.85 0.04
N GLU A 23 3.04 -6.76 -0.87
CA GLU A 23 1.78 -6.69 -1.61
C GLU A 23 0.54 -6.96 -0.76
N ILE A 24 0.57 -8.00 0.08
CA ILE A 24 -0.62 -8.41 0.85
C ILE A 24 -0.79 -7.59 2.13
N ILE A 25 0.29 -7.13 2.75
CA ILE A 25 0.25 -6.47 4.06
C ILE A 25 0.59 -4.98 3.93
N GLU A 26 1.78 -4.66 3.43
CA GLU A 26 2.32 -3.30 3.53
C GLU A 26 1.54 -2.31 2.65
N LYS A 27 1.37 -2.61 1.36
CA LYS A 27 0.60 -1.79 0.40
C LYS A 27 -0.81 -1.46 0.90
N PRO A 28 -1.68 -2.43 1.28
CA PRO A 28 -3.02 -2.10 1.75
C PRO A 28 -3.02 -1.32 3.06
N ASN A 29 -2.06 -1.57 3.96
CA ASN A 29 -1.94 -0.81 5.19
C ASN A 29 -1.54 0.65 4.93
N VAL A 30 -0.58 0.88 4.03
CA VAL A 30 -0.18 2.23 3.61
C VAL A 30 -1.33 2.96 2.93
N ILE A 31 -2.10 2.30 2.05
CA ILE A 31 -3.28 2.89 1.42
C ILE A 31 -4.33 3.29 2.46
N LYS A 32 -4.62 2.41 3.43
CA LYS A 32 -5.54 2.71 4.53
C LYS A 32 -5.07 3.91 5.36
N LEU A 33 -3.79 3.97 5.68
CA LEU A 33 -3.18 5.09 6.41
C LEU A 33 -3.30 6.40 5.62
N ASN A 34 -2.96 6.39 4.32
CA ASN A 34 -3.05 7.56 3.46
C ASN A 34 -4.50 8.06 3.32
N LYS A 35 -5.47 7.15 3.15
CA LYS A 35 -6.90 7.50 3.13
C LYS A 35 -7.33 8.18 4.45
N ARG A 36 -6.85 7.66 5.58
CA ARG A 36 -7.12 8.24 6.91
C ARG A 36 -6.54 9.66 7.03
N ILE A 37 -5.29 9.86 6.65
CA ILE A 37 -4.63 11.18 6.68
C ILE A 37 -5.39 12.18 5.80
N LYS A 38 -5.76 11.80 4.56
CA LYS A 38 -6.56 12.65 3.67
C LYS A 38 -7.93 12.99 4.25
N HIS A 39 -8.60 12.03 4.88
CA HIS A 39 -9.87 12.27 5.55
C HIS A 39 -9.75 13.23 6.75
N MET A 40 -8.64 13.17 7.50
CA MET A 40 -8.36 14.12 8.58
C MET A 40 -8.09 15.54 8.06
N LEU A 41 -7.35 15.67 6.97
CA LEU A 41 -7.05 16.96 6.33
C LEU A 41 -8.28 17.60 5.68
N ASN A 42 -9.11 16.81 4.98
CA ASN A 42 -10.28 17.29 4.25
C ASN A 42 -11.48 17.59 5.15
N ASN A 43 -11.55 16.97 6.34
CA ASN A 43 -12.47 17.41 7.38
C ASN A 43 -11.99 18.75 7.94
N SER A 44 -12.36 19.81 7.22
CA SER A 44 -12.12 21.25 7.44
C SER A 44 -12.48 21.80 8.83
N LYS A 45 -12.92 20.96 9.77
CA LYS A 45 -13.08 21.30 11.19
C LYS A 45 -11.76 21.43 11.97
N TRP A 46 -10.62 21.01 11.40
CA TRP A 46 -9.30 21.21 12.02
C TRP A 46 -8.66 22.56 11.68
N LYS A 47 -9.31 23.41 10.86
CA LYS A 47 -8.76 24.72 10.45
C LYS A 47 -9.22 25.89 11.33
N VAL A 48 -10.03 25.65 12.37
CA VAL A 48 -10.49 26.71 13.28
C VAL A 48 -10.04 26.38 14.70
N HIS A 49 -9.48 27.38 15.38
CA HIS A 49 -9.07 27.43 16.79
C HIS A 49 -7.67 26.88 17.14
N ILE A 50 -6.62 27.43 16.52
CA ILE A 50 -5.26 27.41 17.11
C ILE A 50 -5.10 28.48 18.21
N TYR A 51 -6.00 29.48 18.28
CA TYR A 51 -5.93 30.59 19.25
C TYR A 51 -6.94 30.54 20.41
N GLU A 52 -7.72 29.46 20.54
CA GLU A 52 -8.64 29.24 21.67
C GLU A 52 -8.42 27.84 22.26
N ALA A 53 -7.19 27.56 22.67
CA ALA A 53 -6.75 26.25 23.13
C ALA A 53 -7.16 25.91 24.59
N ALA A 54 -8.24 26.50 25.12
CA ALA A 54 -8.68 26.24 26.49
C ALA A 54 -10.05 25.54 26.61
N THR A 55 -10.88 25.49 25.55
CA THR A 55 -12.27 24.97 25.65
C THR A 55 -12.80 24.30 24.37
N CYS A 56 -11.96 23.74 23.51
CA CYS A 56 -12.44 23.22 22.21
C CYS A 56 -12.95 21.76 22.26
N TRP A 57 -14.24 21.61 22.53
CA TRP A 57 -15.16 20.62 21.94
C TRP A 57 -15.58 21.22 20.58
N PRO A 58 -15.35 20.59 19.39
CA PRO A 58 -15.79 19.24 19.08
C PRO A 58 -14.80 18.46 18.20
N CYS A 59 -13.95 17.64 18.82
CA CYS A 59 -13.33 16.50 18.13
C CYS A 59 -14.31 15.33 17.92
N GLU A 60 -15.63 15.57 18.06
CA GLU A 60 -16.67 14.55 18.23
C GLU A 60 -16.97 13.73 16.96
N LYS A 61 -16.55 14.18 15.76
CA LYS A 61 -16.88 13.49 14.50
C LYS A 61 -15.77 12.58 13.96
N VAL A 62 -14.52 12.75 14.39
CA VAL A 62 -13.38 11.97 13.84
C VAL A 62 -13.27 10.58 14.50
N TYR A 63 -13.81 10.41 15.70
CA TYR A 63 -13.68 9.18 16.47
C TYR A 63 -14.90 8.25 16.42
N LYS A 64 -16.03 8.66 15.81
CA LYS A 64 -17.24 7.83 15.76
C LYS A 64 -17.00 6.46 15.12
N ASP A 65 -16.15 6.41 14.10
CA ASP A 65 -15.78 5.15 13.43
C ASP A 65 -14.79 4.29 14.23
N LEU A 66 -14.11 4.87 15.23
CA LEU A 66 -13.16 4.16 16.10
C LEU A 66 -13.80 3.65 17.40
N ILE A 67 -14.93 4.21 17.79
CA ILE A 67 -15.68 3.74 18.95
C ILE A 67 -16.27 2.38 18.56
N LYS A 68 -15.73 1.32 19.17
CA LYS A 68 -16.29 -0.03 19.00
C LYS A 68 -17.73 -0.01 19.49
N PRO A 69 -18.65 -0.71 18.81
CA PRO A 69 -20.00 -0.85 19.31
C PRO A 69 -19.98 -1.49 20.71
N PRO A 70 -20.91 -1.10 21.60
CA PRO A 70 -20.96 -1.63 22.95
C PRO A 70 -21.15 -3.16 22.94
N ASN A 71 -20.51 -3.83 23.89
CA ASN A 71 -20.57 -5.29 24.00
C ASN A 71 -21.91 -5.73 24.59
N LYS A 72 -22.67 -6.52 23.82
CA LYS A 72 -23.99 -7.00 24.23
C LYS A 72 -23.99 -7.93 25.46
N PHE A 73 -22.88 -8.61 25.76
CA PHE A 73 -22.77 -9.44 26.97
C PHE A 73 -22.65 -8.63 28.27
N LEU A 74 -21.98 -7.48 28.20
CA LEU A 74 -21.75 -6.61 29.37
C LEU A 74 -22.97 -5.72 29.65
N HIS A 75 -23.72 -5.39 28.60
CA HIS A 75 -24.92 -4.55 28.69
C HIS A 75 -26.14 -5.28 28.11
N PRO A 76 -26.60 -6.36 28.76
CA PRO A 76 -27.71 -7.18 28.24
C PRO A 76 -29.05 -6.44 28.21
N GLY A 77 -29.21 -5.38 29.01
CA GLY A 77 -30.43 -4.58 29.13
C GLY A 77 -30.33 -3.15 28.60
N ALA A 78 -29.19 -2.73 28.03
CA ALA A 78 -29.12 -1.44 27.36
C ALA A 78 -29.96 -1.52 26.07
N TYR A 79 -31.03 -0.72 25.99
CA TYR A 79 -31.95 -0.56 24.86
C TYR A 79 -31.28 -0.09 23.54
N ASP A 80 -29.95 -0.11 23.47
CA ASP A 80 -29.21 0.27 22.29
C ASP A 80 -29.20 -0.91 21.31
N GLU A 81 -30.04 -0.84 20.26
CA GLU A 81 -30.01 -1.72 19.09
C GLU A 81 -28.61 -1.83 18.44
N LYS A 82 -27.71 -0.91 18.80
CA LYS A 82 -26.32 -0.81 18.33
C LYS A 82 -25.34 -1.72 19.07
N ALA A 83 -25.75 -2.39 20.15
CA ALA A 83 -24.89 -3.33 20.87
C ALA A 83 -24.68 -4.63 20.09
N VAL A 84 -23.42 -5.02 19.88
CA VAL A 84 -23.04 -6.17 19.04
C VAL A 84 -22.43 -7.26 19.90
N ILE A 85 -22.77 -8.52 19.61
CA ILE A 85 -22.11 -9.70 20.19
C ILE A 85 -20.70 -9.80 19.56
N PRO A 86 -19.60 -9.68 20.32
CA PRO A 86 -18.27 -9.79 19.77
C PRO A 86 -18.05 -11.19 19.19
N GLN A 87 -17.82 -11.28 17.88
CA GLN A 87 -17.42 -12.51 17.23
C GLN A 87 -15.91 -12.52 17.01
N HIS A 88 -15.27 -13.63 17.38
CA HIS A 88 -13.86 -13.84 17.08
C HIS A 88 -13.70 -14.07 15.57
N LYS A 89 -13.13 -13.08 14.86
CA LYS A 89 -12.83 -13.23 13.43
C LYS A 89 -11.60 -14.11 13.28
N ILE A 90 -11.73 -15.22 12.55
CA ILE A 90 -10.58 -16.04 12.17
C ILE A 90 -9.72 -15.21 11.22
N ALA A 91 -8.52 -14.83 11.66
CA ALA A 91 -7.58 -14.13 10.79
C ALA A 91 -7.11 -15.10 9.70
N LYS A 92 -7.24 -14.72 8.43
CA LYS A 92 -6.61 -15.46 7.34
C LYS A 92 -5.10 -15.29 7.45
N HIS A 93 -4.40 -16.38 7.75
CA HIS A 93 -2.95 -16.39 7.82
C HIS A 93 -2.36 -16.43 6.42
N ILE A 94 -1.24 -15.75 6.23
CA ILE A 94 -0.49 -15.76 4.97
C ILE A 94 0.40 -17.00 4.97
N ASP A 95 0.31 -17.81 3.92
CA ASP A 95 1.19 -18.97 3.77
C ASP A 95 2.56 -18.55 3.22
N PHE A 96 3.62 -18.88 3.95
CA PHE A 96 5.01 -18.62 3.57
C PHE A 96 5.75 -19.88 3.09
N ARG A 97 5.06 -21.01 2.89
CA ARG A 97 5.64 -22.16 2.21
C ARG A 97 6.01 -21.75 0.78
N SER A 98 7.10 -22.31 0.27
CA SER A 98 7.56 -21.96 -1.08
C SER A 98 6.50 -22.29 -2.12
N GLU A 99 5.80 -23.41 -1.98
CA GLU A 99 4.76 -23.88 -2.92
C GLU A 99 3.58 -22.90 -3.08
N ALA A 100 3.21 -22.20 -2.01
CA ALA A 100 2.10 -21.25 -2.02
C ALA A 100 2.44 -19.89 -2.64
N LEU A 101 3.74 -19.61 -2.87
CA LEU A 101 4.22 -18.32 -3.36
C LEU A 101 4.34 -18.34 -4.89
N PRO A 102 3.73 -17.40 -5.63
CA PRO A 102 3.64 -17.47 -7.10
C PRO A 102 5.02 -17.46 -7.80
N LEU A 103 6.00 -16.73 -7.25
CA LEU A 103 7.32 -16.56 -7.86
C LEU A 103 8.39 -17.53 -7.33
N SER A 104 8.00 -18.45 -6.44
CA SER A 104 8.95 -19.35 -5.80
C SER A 104 9.57 -20.35 -6.77
N GLY A 105 8.82 -20.78 -7.80
CA GLY A 105 9.28 -21.68 -8.84
C GLY A 105 10.51 -21.14 -9.58
N PHE A 106 10.60 -19.81 -9.71
CA PHE A 106 11.73 -19.15 -10.37
C PHE A 106 12.96 -18.97 -9.47
N ALA A 107 12.85 -19.24 -8.18
CA ALA A 107 13.93 -19.04 -7.20
C ALA A 107 14.94 -20.22 -7.15
N THR A 108 14.69 -21.28 -7.90
CA THR A 108 15.48 -22.53 -7.93
C THR A 108 16.87 -22.36 -8.58
N ILE A 109 17.77 -23.32 -8.34
CA ILE A 109 19.12 -23.35 -8.91
C ILE A 109 19.02 -23.60 -10.42
N GLY A 110 19.87 -22.97 -11.22
CA GLY A 110 19.88 -23.14 -12.69
C GLY A 110 18.82 -22.31 -13.42
N ASN A 111 17.87 -21.71 -12.71
CA ASN A 111 16.83 -20.95 -13.38
C ASN A 111 17.34 -19.66 -14.04
N ARG A 112 16.79 -19.36 -15.23
CA ARG A 112 17.15 -18.21 -16.06
C ARG A 112 16.73 -16.91 -15.36
N ARG A 113 17.60 -15.90 -15.40
CA ARG A 113 17.39 -14.61 -14.69
C ARG A 113 17.04 -13.44 -15.60
N LYS A 114 17.44 -13.52 -16.87
CA LYS A 114 17.18 -12.51 -17.88
C LYS A 114 16.20 -13.09 -18.88
N TYR A 115 14.97 -12.61 -18.81
CA TYR A 115 13.90 -12.97 -19.72
C TYR A 115 13.82 -11.96 -20.86
N LYS A 116 13.46 -12.44 -22.05
CA LYS A 116 13.08 -11.57 -23.18
C LYS A 116 11.81 -10.80 -22.81
N LEU A 117 11.52 -9.73 -23.54
CA LEU A 117 10.34 -8.90 -23.26
C LEU A 117 9.03 -9.70 -23.35
N THR A 118 8.92 -10.58 -24.36
CA THR A 118 7.78 -11.49 -24.55
C THR A 118 7.60 -12.44 -23.36
N GLU A 119 8.68 -13.10 -22.94
CA GLU A 119 8.70 -14.01 -21.79
C GLU A 119 8.29 -13.29 -20.49
N LYS A 120 8.71 -12.02 -20.31
CA LYS A 120 8.28 -11.21 -19.15
C LYS A 120 6.79 -10.94 -19.16
N MET A 121 6.21 -10.64 -20.32
CA MET A 121 4.76 -10.42 -20.47
C MET A 121 3.97 -11.69 -20.18
N GLU A 122 4.43 -12.84 -20.66
CA GLU A 122 3.80 -14.15 -20.37
C GLU A 122 3.81 -14.46 -18.87
N ILE A 123 4.95 -14.25 -18.20
CA ILE A 123 5.08 -14.41 -16.75
C ILE A 123 4.12 -13.45 -16.02
N LYS A 124 4.03 -12.20 -16.46
CA LYS A 124 3.09 -11.21 -15.90
C LYS A 124 1.63 -11.64 -16.09
N ASN A 125 1.28 -12.21 -17.23
CA ASN A 125 -0.08 -12.69 -17.50
C ASN A 125 -0.43 -13.91 -16.64
N LEU A 126 0.51 -14.83 -16.41
CA LEU A 126 0.27 -16.03 -15.61
C LEU A 126 0.11 -15.74 -14.11
N TYR A 127 0.96 -14.85 -13.57
CA TYR A 127 1.04 -14.60 -12.13
C TYR A 127 0.42 -13.26 -11.70
N GLY A 128 -0.07 -12.46 -12.65
CA GLY A 128 -0.70 -11.16 -12.42
C GLY A 128 0.30 -10.05 -12.05
N ASN A 129 -0.22 -8.96 -11.48
CA ASN A 129 0.56 -7.78 -11.06
C ASN A 129 1.44 -8.00 -9.81
N SER A 130 1.64 -9.24 -9.34
CA SER A 130 2.43 -9.55 -8.13
C SER A 130 3.95 -9.48 -8.34
N ILE A 131 4.37 -8.78 -9.38
CA ILE A 131 5.71 -8.87 -9.93
C ILE A 131 6.33 -7.49 -9.91
N GLY A 132 7.33 -7.34 -9.04
CA GLY A 132 8.36 -6.29 -9.07
C GLY A 132 9.22 -6.28 -10.33
N LEU A 133 8.69 -6.71 -11.48
CA LEU A 133 9.04 -6.16 -12.79
C LEU A 133 8.22 -4.87 -12.92
N ASN A 134 8.55 -3.90 -12.08
CA ASN A 134 8.06 -2.55 -12.25
C ASN A 134 8.78 -1.96 -13.47
N ASP A 135 8.33 -2.36 -14.66
CA ASP A 135 8.04 -1.35 -15.67
C ASP A 135 6.71 -0.75 -15.19
N ASP A 136 6.76 0.05 -14.12
CA ASP A 136 5.58 0.75 -13.64
C ASP A 136 5.28 1.75 -14.75
N ASN A 137 4.35 1.40 -15.64
CA ASN A 137 3.85 2.32 -16.66
C ASN A 137 3.42 3.66 -16.03
N ASP A 138 3.03 3.65 -14.76
CA ASP A 138 2.74 4.84 -13.97
C ASP A 138 4.00 5.66 -13.61
N ILE A 139 5.14 5.02 -13.34
CA ILE A 139 6.43 5.70 -13.16
C ILE A 139 6.96 6.21 -14.49
N ASN A 140 6.86 5.42 -15.56
CA ASN A 140 7.25 5.88 -16.91
C ASN A 140 6.38 7.06 -17.36
N LYS A 141 5.06 7.00 -17.15
CA LYS A 141 4.15 8.13 -17.37
C LYS A 141 4.49 9.33 -16.48
N LEU A 142 4.83 9.11 -15.21
CA LEU A 142 5.25 10.19 -14.31
C LEU A 142 6.53 10.88 -14.83
N ILE A 143 7.51 10.09 -15.28
CA ILE A 143 8.77 10.59 -15.84
C ILE A 143 8.50 11.37 -17.13
N GLU A 144 7.67 10.82 -18.03
CA GLU A 144 7.23 11.49 -19.25
C GLU A 144 6.49 12.81 -18.95
N ASP A 145 5.58 12.81 -17.99
CA ASP A 145 4.86 14.00 -17.54
C ASP A 145 5.77 15.05 -16.90
N MET A 146 6.83 14.63 -16.20
CA MET A 146 7.85 15.52 -15.65
C MET A 146 8.71 16.14 -16.75
N HIS A 147 9.12 15.35 -17.76
CA HIS A 147 9.86 15.85 -18.91
C HIS A 147 9.03 16.84 -19.72
N LYS A 148 7.77 16.52 -20.00
CA LYS A 148 6.85 17.41 -20.72
C LYS A 148 6.67 18.75 -19.99
N ARG A 149 6.47 18.72 -18.67
CA ARG A 149 6.39 19.95 -17.86
C ARG A 149 7.70 20.74 -17.88
N SER A 150 8.85 20.07 -17.88
CA SER A 150 10.15 20.73 -17.98
C SER A 150 10.31 21.44 -19.33
N GLU A 151 9.89 20.82 -20.43
CA GLU A 151 9.92 21.42 -21.77
C GLU A 151 9.01 22.65 -21.86
N GLU A 152 7.80 22.57 -21.30
CA GLU A 152 6.85 23.70 -21.23
C GLU A 152 7.46 24.90 -20.47
N VAL A 153 8.12 24.65 -19.34
CA VAL A 153 8.82 25.68 -18.55
C VAL A 153 9.97 26.31 -19.34
N MET A 154 10.80 25.49 -20.00
CA MET A 154 11.92 26.00 -20.80
C MET A 154 11.44 26.83 -21.99
N LYS A 155 10.30 26.47 -22.59
CA LYS A 155 9.69 27.23 -23.68
C LYS A 155 9.16 28.58 -23.19
N ALA A 156 8.47 28.60 -22.04
CA ALA A 156 8.00 29.85 -21.43
C ALA A 156 9.14 30.80 -21.04
N ILE A 157 10.28 30.28 -20.57
CA ILE A 157 11.47 31.09 -20.26
C ILE A 157 12.03 31.73 -21.54
N LYS A 158 12.12 30.98 -22.65
CA LYS A 158 12.57 31.53 -23.94
C LYS A 158 11.63 32.59 -24.47
N GLU A 159 10.32 32.33 -24.45
CA GLU A 159 9.29 33.27 -24.91
C GLU A 159 9.25 34.57 -24.09
N ASN A 160 9.65 34.53 -22.82
CA ASN A 160 9.76 35.72 -21.98
C ASN A 160 11.09 36.47 -22.20
N GLY A 161 12.18 35.76 -22.46
CA GLY A 161 13.47 36.38 -22.79
C GLY A 161 13.55 36.99 -24.20
N GLU A 162 12.65 36.61 -25.11
CA GLU A 162 12.50 37.22 -26.45
C GLU A 162 11.58 38.46 -26.45
N LYS A 163 10.90 38.74 -25.32
CA LYS A 163 9.99 39.90 -25.16
C LYS A 163 10.63 41.09 -24.43
N GLU A 164 11.86 40.95 -23.94
CA GLU A 164 12.72 42.03 -23.44
C GLU A 164 13.64 42.53 -24.56
#